data_AF-A0A374USJ4-F1
#
_entry.id   AF-A0A374USJ4-F1
#
_cell.length_a   1.000
_cell.length_b   1.000
_cell.length_c   1.000
_cell.angle_alpha   90.00
_cell.angle_beta   90.00
_cell.angle_gamma   90.00
#
_symmetry.space_group_name_H-M   'P 1'
#
loop_
_entity.id
_entity.type
_entity.pdbx_description
1 polymer ?
#
loop_
_entity_poly.entity_id
_entity_poly.type
_entity_poly.pdbx_seq_one_letter_code
_entity_poly.pdbx_strand_id
1 'polypeptide(L)'
;MKKESQVIFDRNVVEFVTVAAEFCKFLEQTETMKRSVFVDTSLKILPLLYLKASMLPKCETIGDEALETFVTEETYEILRMNLAGILAEKDDYLDVFVSDMKYSDQPITRNISEDLADIYQDIRDFIFVFQLGLNETMNDSLAVCQEHFTLYWGQKLVNTLRALHDVRYNQPEEEDNKEEEE
;
A
#
# COMPACT_ATOMS: atom_id res chain seq x y z
N MET A 1 -7.51 -21.15 21.51
CA MET A 1 -8.08 -20.00 22.27
C MET A 1 -7.06 -19.14 23.03
N LYS A 2 -6.23 -19.64 23.97
CA LYS A 2 -5.29 -18.75 24.73
C LYS A 2 -4.07 -18.26 23.95
N LYS A 3 -3.67 -18.95 22.87
CA LYS A 3 -2.45 -18.64 22.11
C LYS A 3 -2.73 -17.71 20.92
N GLU A 4 -3.88 -17.86 20.26
CA GLU A 4 -4.24 -16.98 19.14
C GLU A 4 -4.57 -15.54 19.59
N SER A 5 -5.24 -15.39 20.74
CA SER A 5 -5.48 -14.07 21.36
C SER A 5 -4.20 -13.32 21.74
N GLN A 6 -3.03 -13.96 21.76
CA GLN A 6 -1.75 -13.27 22.03
C GLN A 6 -1.14 -12.62 20.79
N VAL A 7 -1.45 -13.11 19.59
CA VAL A 7 -0.80 -12.65 18.35
C VAL A 7 -1.16 -11.20 18.05
N ILE A 8 -2.44 -10.84 18.19
CA ILE A 8 -2.93 -9.47 17.96
C ILE A 8 -2.35 -8.43 18.94
N PHE A 9 -1.75 -8.87 20.05
CA PHE A 9 -1.05 -8.02 21.02
C PHE A 9 0.48 -8.13 20.92
N ASP A 10 1.01 -8.86 19.94
CA ASP A 10 2.44 -8.92 19.69
C ASP A 10 2.98 -7.53 19.33
N ARG A 11 4.19 -7.20 19.79
CA ARG A 11 4.80 -5.90 19.55
C ARG A 11 4.90 -5.61 18.05
N ASN A 12 5.24 -6.59 17.23
CA ASN A 12 5.37 -6.40 15.78
C ASN A 12 4.01 -6.11 15.13
N VAL A 13 2.92 -6.67 15.66
CA VAL A 13 1.56 -6.35 15.19
C VAL A 13 1.20 -4.91 15.53
N VAL A 14 1.45 -4.46 16.77
CA VAL A 14 1.17 -3.07 17.17
C VAL A 14 1.98 -2.06 16.35
N GLU A 15 3.26 -2.37 16.10
CA GLU A 15 4.11 -1.55 15.25
C GLU A 15 3.64 -1.54 13.79
N PHE A 16 3.18 -2.68 13.25
CA PHE A 16 2.59 -2.75 11.92
C PHE A 16 1.30 -1.93 11.82
N VAL A 17 0.36 -2.10 12.77
CA VAL A 17 -0.88 -1.32 12.84
C VAL A 17 -0.61 0.18 12.85
N THR A 18 0.42 0.61 13.58
CA THR A 18 0.81 2.03 13.63
C THR A 18 1.24 2.53 12.25
N VAL A 19 2.11 1.80 11.55
CA VAL A 19 2.61 2.19 10.23
C VAL A 19 1.50 2.10 9.16
N ALA A 20 0.66 1.07 9.23
CA ALA A 20 -0.51 0.89 8.37
C ALA A 20 -1.51 2.04 8.52
N ALA A 21 -1.80 2.47 9.76
CA ALA A 21 -2.68 3.61 10.00
C ALA A 21 -2.09 4.93 9.47
N GLU A 22 -0.79 5.18 9.66
CA GLU A 22 -0.12 6.35 9.10
C GLU A 22 -0.08 6.30 7.56
N PHE A 23 0.04 5.12 6.96
CA PHE A 23 -0.04 4.95 5.50
C PHE A 23 -1.43 5.30 4.96
N CYS A 24 -2.49 4.75 5.55
CA CYS A 24 -3.86 5.10 5.17
C CYS A 24 -4.11 6.60 5.30
N LYS A 25 -3.75 7.18 6.45
CA LYS A 25 -3.92 8.61 6.70
C LYS A 25 -3.14 9.47 5.71
N PHE A 26 -1.91 9.08 5.36
CA PHE A 26 -1.10 9.77 4.37
C PHE A 26 -1.81 9.81 3.01
N LEU A 27 -2.34 8.68 2.53
CA LEU A 27 -3.03 8.59 1.25
C LEU A 27 -4.41 9.29 1.24
N GLU A 28 -5.10 9.30 2.38
CA GLU A 28 -6.36 10.03 2.57
C GLU A 28 -6.17 11.57 2.61
N GLN A 29 -4.94 12.08 2.79
CA GLN A 29 -4.62 13.50 3.01
C GLN A 29 -3.80 14.13 1.87
N THR A 30 -4.04 13.72 0.63
CA THR A 30 -3.17 14.05 -0.51
C THR A 30 -3.65 15.25 -1.35
N GLU A 31 -4.90 15.70 -1.22
CA GLU A 31 -5.54 16.70 -2.10
C GLU A 31 -4.80 18.04 -2.26
N THR A 32 -3.96 18.42 -1.30
CA THR A 32 -3.19 19.69 -1.32
C THR A 32 -1.67 19.48 -1.35
N MET A 33 -1.23 18.24 -1.56
CA MET A 33 0.18 17.87 -1.49
C MET A 33 0.89 18.07 -2.83
N LYS A 34 2.05 18.74 -2.81
CA LYS A 34 2.94 18.79 -3.98
C LYS A 34 3.45 17.39 -4.33
N ARG A 35 3.62 17.11 -5.63
CA ARG A 35 4.14 15.82 -6.13
C ARG A 35 5.46 15.43 -5.48
N SER A 36 6.43 16.35 -5.39
CA SER A 36 7.74 16.09 -4.78
C SER A 36 7.63 15.63 -3.32
N VAL A 37 6.76 16.26 -2.53
CA VAL A 37 6.49 15.89 -1.12
C VAL A 37 5.81 14.53 -1.05
N PHE A 38 4.84 14.27 -1.94
CA PHE A 38 4.15 13.00 -2.02
C PHE A 38 5.11 11.85 -2.34
N VAL A 39 5.97 12.02 -3.35
CA VAL A 39 6.96 11.02 -3.77
C VAL A 39 7.99 10.78 -2.66
N ASP A 40 8.56 11.82 -2.07
CA ASP A 40 9.55 11.70 -0.98
C ASP A 40 8.97 11.01 0.26
N THR A 41 7.72 11.30 0.61
CA THR A 41 7.03 10.66 1.74
C THR A 41 6.69 9.19 1.43
N SER A 42 6.21 8.92 0.21
CA SER A 42 5.91 7.56 -0.26
C SER A 42 7.14 6.66 -0.22
N LEU A 43 8.30 7.17 -0.66
CA LEU A 43 9.59 6.47 -0.62
C LEU A 43 10.07 6.13 0.80
N LYS A 44 9.50 6.74 1.85
CA LYS A 44 9.83 6.46 3.26
C LYS A 44 8.83 5.53 3.91
N ILE A 45 7.54 5.73 3.64
CA ILE A 45 6.48 4.96 4.29
C ILE A 45 6.33 3.55 3.72
N LEU A 46 6.49 3.37 2.40
CA LEU A 46 6.36 2.06 1.75
C LEU A 46 7.42 1.05 2.24
N PRO A 47 8.73 1.38 2.30
CA PRO A 47 9.72 0.43 2.83
C PRO A 47 9.48 0.09 4.30
N LEU A 48 9.01 1.05 5.10
CA LEU A 48 8.69 0.82 6.51
C LEU A 48 7.48 -0.11 6.65
N LEU A 49 6.44 0.10 5.85
CA LEU A 49 5.25 -0.76 5.82
C LEU A 49 5.63 -2.19 5.43
N TYR A 50 6.43 -2.35 4.37
CA TYR A 50 6.94 -3.66 3.94
C TYR A 50 7.75 -4.37 5.03
N LEU A 51 8.66 -3.63 5.68
CA LEU A 51 9.47 -4.17 6.77
C LEU A 51 8.58 -4.65 7.93
N LYS A 52 7.59 -3.85 8.34
CA LYS A 52 6.69 -4.23 9.44
C LYS A 52 5.82 -5.43 9.07
N ALA A 53 5.29 -5.50 7.87
CA ALA A 53 4.55 -6.66 7.38
C ALA A 53 5.41 -7.93 7.38
N SER A 54 6.67 -7.82 6.95
CA SER A 54 7.63 -8.94 6.92
C SER A 54 8.02 -9.44 8.32
N MET A 55 7.85 -8.60 9.35
CA MET A 55 8.14 -8.94 10.75
C MET A 55 6.93 -9.49 11.51
N LEU A 56 5.76 -9.55 10.87
CA LEU A 56 4.56 -10.07 11.51
C LEU A 56 4.76 -11.53 11.94
N PRO A 57 4.33 -11.90 13.16
CA PRO A 57 4.27 -13.30 13.55
C PRO A 57 3.32 -14.06 12.61
N LYS A 58 3.49 -15.37 12.51
CA LYS A 58 2.57 -16.21 11.76
C LYS A 58 1.17 -16.11 12.36
N CYS A 59 0.19 -15.73 11.55
CA CYS A 59 -1.22 -15.67 11.89
C CYS A 59 -2.00 -16.62 10.98
N GLU A 60 -3.06 -17.23 11.49
CA GLU A 60 -3.95 -18.13 10.75
C GLU A 60 -5.38 -17.74 11.09
N THR A 61 -6.29 -17.79 10.12
CA THR A 61 -7.71 -17.50 10.35
C THR A 61 -8.33 -18.53 11.29
N ILE A 62 -9.27 -18.07 12.11
CA ILE A 62 -9.91 -18.84 13.19
C ILE A 62 -11.42 -18.89 12.96
N GLY A 63 -12.01 -17.77 12.55
CA GLY A 63 -13.44 -17.65 12.30
C GLY A 63 -13.83 -18.09 10.90
N ASP A 64 -15.10 -18.45 10.75
CA ASP A 64 -15.76 -18.71 9.47
C ASP A 64 -16.55 -17.48 8.98
N GLU A 65 -16.57 -16.40 9.77
CA GLU A 65 -17.30 -15.18 9.44
C GLU A 65 -16.55 -14.35 8.41
N ALA A 66 -17.29 -13.78 7.45
CA ALA A 66 -16.72 -12.84 6.51
C ALA A 66 -16.33 -11.55 7.24
N LEU A 67 -15.14 -11.05 6.94
CA LEU A 67 -14.67 -9.77 7.47
C LEU A 67 -15.46 -8.62 6.88
N GLU A 68 -15.67 -7.58 7.69
CA GLU A 68 -16.22 -6.32 7.20
C GLU A 68 -15.24 -5.63 6.25
N THR A 69 -15.76 -5.02 5.20
CA THR A 69 -14.99 -4.23 4.23
C THR A 69 -15.32 -2.76 4.44
N PHE A 70 -14.30 -1.91 4.39
CA PHE A 70 -14.43 -0.46 4.48
C PHE A 70 -14.34 0.20 3.11
N VAL A 71 -13.40 -0.27 2.29
CA VAL A 71 -13.18 0.27 0.95
C VAL A 71 -14.26 -0.24 0.00
N THR A 72 -14.92 0.70 -0.65
CA THR A 72 -15.92 0.45 -1.69
C THR A 72 -15.32 0.82 -3.03
N GLU A 73 -15.96 0.39 -4.13
CA GLU A 73 -15.54 0.79 -5.48
C GLU A 73 -15.48 2.32 -5.63
N GLU A 74 -16.43 3.04 -5.01
CA GLU A 74 -16.46 4.50 -5.04
C GLU A 74 -15.27 5.11 -4.28
N THR A 75 -14.99 4.64 -3.05
CA THR A 75 -13.87 5.20 -2.26
C THR A 75 -12.51 4.83 -2.86
N TYR A 76 -12.41 3.63 -3.46
CA TYR A 76 -11.25 3.20 -4.23
C TYR A 76 -11.00 4.13 -5.43
N GLU A 77 -12.01 4.37 -6.27
CA GLU A 77 -11.84 5.19 -7.47
C GLU A 77 -11.53 6.65 -7.14
N ILE A 78 -12.17 7.21 -6.10
CA ILE A 78 -11.84 8.57 -5.63
C ILE A 78 -10.36 8.66 -5.22
N LEU A 79 -9.89 7.70 -4.42
CA LEU A 79 -8.49 7.67 -4.00
C LEU A 79 -7.56 7.56 -5.22
N ARG A 80 -7.81 6.57 -6.10
CA ARG A 80 -7.00 6.32 -7.28
C ARG A 80 -6.91 7.56 -8.17
N MET A 81 -8.04 8.23 -8.43
CA MET A 81 -8.09 9.46 -9.23
C MET A 81 -7.32 10.62 -8.58
N ASN A 82 -7.41 10.77 -7.25
CA ASN A 82 -6.66 11.80 -6.53
C ASN A 82 -5.15 11.57 -6.62
N LEU A 83 -4.70 10.32 -6.43
CA LEU A 83 -3.28 9.96 -6.54
C LEU A 83 -2.76 10.15 -7.98
N ALA A 84 -3.56 9.75 -8.98
CA ALA A 84 -3.25 9.98 -10.39
C ALA A 84 -3.15 11.47 -10.71
N GLY A 85 -4.01 12.31 -10.11
CA GLY A 85 -3.96 13.77 -10.27
C GLY A 85 -2.67 14.40 -9.76
N ILE A 86 -2.10 13.87 -8.67
CA ILE A 86 -0.84 14.36 -8.08
C ILE A 86 0.37 13.94 -8.92
N LEU A 87 0.39 12.69 -9.36
CA LEU A 87 1.48 12.13 -10.15
C LEU A 87 1.44 12.59 -11.62
N ALA A 88 0.23 12.84 -12.15
CA ALA A 88 -0.06 13.20 -13.53
C ALA A 88 0.79 12.40 -14.53
N GLU A 89 1.66 13.05 -15.32
CA GLU A 89 2.49 12.39 -16.32
C GLU A 89 3.54 11.40 -15.76
N LYS A 90 3.75 11.40 -14.44
CA LYS A 90 4.66 10.49 -13.72
C LYS A 90 3.95 9.26 -13.14
N ASP A 91 2.64 9.12 -13.36
CA ASP A 91 1.85 8.00 -12.82
C ASP A 91 2.14 6.67 -13.56
N ASP A 92 2.43 6.74 -14.85
CA ASP A 92 2.69 5.57 -15.68
C ASP A 92 4.12 5.04 -15.50
N TYR A 93 4.28 3.72 -15.38
CA TYR A 93 5.57 3.05 -15.42
C TYR A 93 5.49 1.70 -16.15
N LEU A 94 6.64 1.25 -16.68
CA LEU A 94 6.74 -0.05 -17.34
C LEU A 94 7.08 -1.14 -16.33
N ASP A 95 6.24 -2.18 -16.26
CA ASP A 95 6.52 -3.38 -15.50
C ASP A 95 7.32 -4.37 -16.36
N VAL A 96 8.64 -4.31 -16.24
CA VAL A 96 9.62 -5.14 -16.96
C VAL A 96 9.81 -6.53 -16.33
N PHE A 97 9.14 -6.85 -15.22
CA PHE A 97 9.35 -8.08 -14.46
C PHE A 97 8.18 -9.07 -14.52
N VAL A 98 7.11 -8.75 -15.26
CA VAL A 98 5.99 -9.68 -15.42
C VAL A 98 6.48 -10.90 -16.22
N SER A 99 6.34 -12.09 -15.64
CA SER A 99 6.64 -13.37 -16.30
C SER A 99 5.87 -13.58 -17.62
N ASP A 100 4.82 -12.81 -17.86
CA ASP A 100 4.07 -12.73 -19.12
C ASP A 100 4.78 -11.97 -20.25
N MET A 101 5.94 -11.36 -20.00
CA MET A 101 6.84 -10.93 -21.08
C MET A 101 7.29 -12.09 -21.98
N LYS A 102 7.08 -13.33 -21.55
CA LYS A 102 7.29 -14.51 -22.40
C LYS A 102 6.27 -14.61 -23.55
N TYR A 103 5.14 -13.89 -23.47
CA TYR A 103 4.03 -13.99 -24.42
C TYR A 103 3.44 -12.62 -24.87
N SER A 104 3.89 -11.50 -24.32
CA SER A 104 3.45 -10.15 -24.74
C SER A 104 4.52 -9.42 -25.56
N ASP A 105 4.17 -9.00 -26.77
CA ASP A 105 5.01 -8.19 -27.65
C ASP A 105 5.06 -6.70 -27.23
N GLN A 106 4.23 -6.28 -26.27
CA GLN A 106 4.20 -4.90 -25.75
C GLN A 106 4.51 -4.82 -24.25
N PRO A 107 5.23 -3.76 -23.82
CA PRO A 107 5.43 -3.48 -22.40
C PRO A 107 4.08 -3.36 -21.67
N ILE A 108 3.98 -3.94 -20.47
CA ILE A 108 2.81 -3.76 -19.63
C ILE A 108 2.99 -2.43 -18.89
N THR A 109 2.18 -1.44 -19.27
CA THR A 109 2.08 -0.18 -18.53
C THR A 109 1.25 -0.42 -17.27
N ARG A 110 1.76 0.06 -16.13
CA ARG A 110 1.06 0.11 -14.84
C ARG A 110 1.02 1.54 -14.31
N ASN A 111 0.10 1.78 -13.39
CA ASN A 111 -0.09 3.07 -12.74
C ASN A 111 0.32 2.99 -11.27
N ILE A 112 1.15 3.93 -10.82
CA ILE A 112 1.53 4.08 -9.40
C ILE A 112 0.28 4.30 -8.56
N SER A 113 -0.67 5.12 -9.05
CA SER A 113 -1.95 5.41 -8.40
C SER A 113 -2.80 4.16 -8.17
N GLU A 114 -2.89 3.27 -9.16
CA GLU A 114 -3.60 1.99 -9.06
C GLU A 114 -2.92 1.05 -8.06
N ASP A 115 -1.59 0.89 -8.15
CA ASP A 115 -0.89 0.03 -7.19
C ASP A 115 -1.00 0.54 -5.74
N LEU A 116 -0.95 1.86 -5.53
CA LEU A 116 -1.17 2.45 -4.20
C LEU A 116 -2.60 2.28 -3.71
N ALA A 117 -3.60 2.40 -4.59
CA ALA A 117 -5.01 2.17 -4.24
C ALA A 117 -5.26 0.69 -3.88
N ASP A 118 -4.64 -0.25 -4.60
CA ASP A 118 -4.73 -1.68 -4.31
C ASP A 118 -4.09 -2.03 -2.96
N ILE A 119 -2.91 -1.48 -2.67
CA ILE A 119 -2.28 -1.65 -1.36
C ILE A 119 -3.15 -1.01 -0.27
N TYR A 120 -3.70 0.18 -0.52
CA TYR A 120 -4.57 0.87 0.42
C TYR A 120 -5.81 0.04 0.76
N GLN A 121 -6.44 -0.62 -0.20
CA GLN A 121 -7.62 -1.44 0.04
C GLN A 121 -7.38 -2.47 1.15
N ASP A 122 -6.33 -3.28 1.01
CA ASP A 122 -5.98 -4.30 2.00
C ASP A 122 -5.62 -3.74 3.37
N ILE A 123 -4.82 -2.68 3.38
CA ILE A 123 -4.35 -2.09 4.64
C ILE A 123 -5.51 -1.38 5.36
N ARG A 124 -6.40 -0.72 4.62
CA ARG A 124 -7.50 0.05 5.18
C ARG A 124 -8.61 -0.83 5.72
N ASP A 125 -8.95 -1.90 5.02
CA ASP A 125 -9.92 -2.91 5.48
C ASP A 125 -9.39 -3.61 6.74
N PHE A 126 -8.11 -4.01 6.75
CA PHE A 126 -7.46 -4.54 7.94
C PHE A 126 -7.57 -3.58 9.14
N ILE A 127 -7.17 -2.32 8.97
CA ILE A 127 -7.20 -1.33 10.05
C ILE A 127 -8.63 -1.08 10.54
N PHE A 128 -9.60 -1.03 9.64
CA PHE A 128 -11.01 -0.85 10.00
C PHE A 128 -11.49 -1.96 10.94
N VAL A 129 -11.32 -3.23 10.53
CA VAL A 129 -11.72 -4.38 11.35
C VAL A 129 -10.92 -4.42 12.66
N PHE A 130 -9.62 -4.13 12.60
CA PHE A 130 -8.77 -4.16 13.79
C PHE A 130 -9.22 -3.16 14.87
N GLN A 131 -9.76 -2.00 14.45
CA GLN A 131 -10.27 -0.96 15.36
C GLN A 131 -11.61 -1.31 16.02
N LEU A 132 -12.37 -2.27 15.49
CA LEU A 132 -13.64 -2.72 16.10
C LEU A 132 -13.42 -3.41 17.46
N GLY A 133 -12.22 -3.92 17.72
CA GLY A 133 -11.83 -4.47 19.03
C GLY A 133 -12.37 -5.87 19.32
N LEU A 134 -12.90 -6.57 18.32
CA LEU A 134 -13.38 -7.94 18.44
C LEU A 134 -12.21 -8.91 18.15
N ASN A 135 -11.70 -9.58 19.19
CA ASN A 135 -10.46 -10.37 19.11
C ASN A 135 -10.40 -11.39 17.95
N GLU A 136 -11.53 -12.01 17.59
CA GLU A 136 -11.62 -13.00 16.52
C GLU A 136 -11.44 -12.34 15.15
N THR A 137 -12.26 -11.34 14.81
CA THR A 137 -12.16 -10.63 13.53
C THR A 137 -10.87 -9.83 13.40
N MET A 138 -10.30 -9.34 14.51
CA MET A 138 -8.96 -8.73 14.54
C MET A 138 -7.87 -9.73 14.15
N ASN A 139 -7.98 -10.99 14.57
CA ASN A 139 -7.01 -12.03 14.21
C ASN A 139 -7.15 -12.42 12.75
N ASP A 140 -8.39 -12.62 12.30
CA ASP A 140 -8.69 -13.03 10.93
C ASP A 140 -8.30 -11.94 9.94
N SER A 141 -8.53 -10.66 10.25
CA SER A 141 -8.11 -9.55 9.39
C SER A 141 -6.60 -9.43 9.28
N LEU A 142 -5.86 -9.70 10.37
CA LEU A 142 -4.41 -9.77 10.35
C LEU A 142 -3.92 -10.94 9.48
N ALA A 143 -4.54 -12.11 9.61
CA ALA A 143 -4.19 -13.30 8.84
C ALA A 143 -4.43 -13.09 7.34
N VAL A 144 -5.59 -12.56 6.96
CA VAL A 144 -5.93 -12.22 5.57
C VAL A 144 -4.95 -11.18 5.01
N CYS A 145 -4.70 -10.09 5.73
CA CYS A 145 -3.74 -9.07 5.30
C CYS A 145 -2.32 -9.64 5.09
N GLN A 146 -1.89 -10.56 5.96
CA GLN A 146 -0.60 -11.26 5.85
C GLN A 146 -0.57 -12.24 4.66
N GLU A 147 -1.65 -12.97 4.39
CA GLU A 147 -1.75 -13.84 3.21
C GLU A 147 -1.65 -13.00 1.92
N HIS A 148 -2.46 -11.95 1.84
CA HIS A 148 -2.51 -11.00 0.74
C HIS A 148 -1.16 -10.30 0.50
N PHE A 149 -0.38 -10.05 1.55
CA PHE A 149 0.98 -9.50 1.43
C PHE A 149 1.87 -10.41 0.57
N THR A 150 1.81 -11.72 0.84
CA THR A 150 2.63 -12.71 0.13
C THR A 150 2.11 -13.01 -1.27
N LEU A 151 0.80 -12.89 -1.48
CA LEU A 151 0.15 -13.20 -2.76
C LEU A 151 0.22 -12.03 -3.75
N TYR A 152 0.06 -10.79 -3.30
CA TYR A 152 -0.07 -9.66 -4.21
C TYR A 152 0.41 -8.29 -3.69
N TRP A 153 -0.06 -7.78 -2.55
CA TRP A 153 0.17 -6.34 -2.23
C TRP A 153 1.63 -6.06 -1.86
N GLY A 154 2.34 -7.05 -1.31
CA GLY A 154 3.78 -6.95 -1.06
C GLY A 154 4.60 -6.81 -2.35
N GLN A 155 4.18 -7.49 -3.42
CA GLN A 155 4.82 -7.35 -4.73
C GLN A 155 4.47 -6.01 -5.39
N LYS A 156 3.21 -5.58 -5.31
CA LYS A 156 2.79 -4.25 -5.75
C LYS A 156 3.62 -3.16 -5.09
N LEU A 157 3.77 -3.23 -3.77
CA LEU A 157 4.56 -2.26 -2.99
C LEU A 157 5.98 -2.09 -3.52
N VAL A 158 6.72 -3.18 -3.75
CA VAL A 158 8.10 -3.09 -4.24
C VAL A 158 8.18 -2.61 -5.69
N ASN A 159 7.17 -2.91 -6.53
CA ASN A 159 7.06 -2.37 -7.88
C ASN A 159 6.82 -0.85 -7.86
N THR A 160 5.88 -0.40 -7.02
CA THR A 160 5.60 1.03 -6.78
C THR A 160 6.82 1.75 -6.25
N LEU A 161 7.57 1.14 -5.33
CA LEU A 161 8.78 1.75 -4.76
C LEU A 161 9.84 2.00 -5.83
N ARG A 162 10.02 1.07 -6.77
CA ARG A 162 10.91 1.26 -7.92
C ARG A 162 10.44 2.41 -8.81
N ALA A 163 9.15 2.44 -9.15
CA ALA A 163 8.58 3.49 -9.99
C ALA A 163 8.74 4.88 -9.35
N LEU A 164 8.42 5.01 -8.06
CA LEU A 164 8.62 6.26 -7.30
C LEU A 164 10.09 6.67 -7.19
N HIS A 165 11.01 5.70 -7.10
CA HIS A 165 12.45 5.99 -7.09
C HIS A 165 12.90 6.57 -8.42
N ASP A 166 12.42 6.01 -9.53
CA ASP A 166 12.68 6.54 -10.87
C ASP A 166 12.10 7.97 -11.01
N VAL A 167 10.88 8.20 -10.53
CA VAL A 167 10.26 9.54 -10.51
C VAL A 167 11.08 10.53 -9.69
N ARG A 168 11.73 10.11 -8.60
CA ARG A 168 12.49 11.02 -7.73
C ARG A 168 13.90 11.35 -8.22
N TYR A 169 14.58 10.39 -8.85
CA TYR A 169 16.03 10.47 -9.07
C TYR A 169 16.47 10.35 -10.53
N ASN A 170 15.59 9.89 -11.43
CA ASN A 170 15.91 9.68 -12.84
C ASN A 170 15.21 10.70 -13.75
N GLN A 171 14.89 11.90 -13.23
CA GLN A 171 14.32 12.98 -14.03
C GLN A 171 15.40 13.71 -14.85
N PRO A 172 15.07 14.24 -16.05
CA PRO A 172 15.95 15.16 -16.75
C PRO A 172 16.15 16.45 -15.93
N GLU A 173 17.37 16.98 -15.90
CA GLU A 173 17.77 18.17 -15.11
C GLU A 173 16.90 19.43 -15.30
N GLU A 174 16.06 19.49 -16.34
CA GLU A 174 15.17 20.62 -16.62
C GLU A 174 13.86 20.64 -15.81
N GLU A 175 13.45 19.51 -15.22
CA GLU A 175 12.19 19.40 -14.44
C GLU A 175 12.40 19.70 -12.95
N ASP A 176 13.52 19.25 -12.36
CA ASP A 176 13.88 19.54 -10.96
C ASP A 176 13.98 21.05 -10.69
N ASN A 177 14.48 21.84 -11.65
CA ASN A 177 14.58 23.30 -11.51
C ASN A 177 13.23 24.03 -11.55
N LYS A 178 12.17 23.43 -12.11
CA LYS A 178 10.83 24.05 -12.16
C LYS A 178 10.02 23.78 -10.90
N GLU A 179 10.18 22.60 -10.29
CA GLU A 179 9.50 22.27 -9.04
C GLU A 179 10.10 22.98 -7.81
N GLU A 180 11.37 23.42 -7.87
CA GLU A 180 12.00 24.23 -6.81
C GLU A 180 11.64 25.73 -6.88
N GLU A 181 11.16 26.22 -8.03
CA GLU A 181 10.82 27.65 -8.26
C GLU A 181 9.32 27.99 -8.01
N GLU A 182 8.45 26.99 -7.84
CA GLU A 182 7.02 27.11 -7.46
C GLU A 182 6.73 26.55 -6.05
#